data_AF-A0A2V3ILF3-F1
#
_entry.id   AF-A0A2V3ILF3-F1
#
_cell.length_a   1.000
_cell.length_b   1.000
_cell.length_c   1.000
_cell.angle_alpha   90.00
_cell.angle_beta   90.00
_cell.angle_gamma   90.00
#
_symmetry.space_group_name_H-M   'P 1'
#
loop_
_entity.id
_entity.type
_entity.pdbx_description
1 polymer ?
#
loop_
_entity_poly.entity_id
_entity_poly.type
_entity_poly.pdbx_seq_one_letter_code
_entity_poly.pdbx_strand_id
1 'polypeptide(L)'
;MHPPLTFVKPPLLPLSPPPKPLRTLLCKAPSKAPSKPPSKPPRRPPTRPRGYWCSLSNTLSELARYLDGSTTLPTARELEAAGRSDLAGALRRHGWAYVADKTGLQLASIARPRSIHLAACTPSPPLRMRPYMYWRNFDNLQAQLEPYIQNGGLPTAKQLLQAGRSELIRAISIHGGWKPVAKRMNVRPSSKPDWSDLSVVLRHVRLAAQTAGLSDAHLPGVPVLRRYGTRGLLSAIRTRHGGLSNIARIMSSSETPSPPTLRKPRVTGLSTRLETKSCAVQTNCLNIIRPRTCQPPPSFGEWAGLI
;
A
#
# COMPACT_ATOMS: atom_id res chain seq x y z
N MET A 1 4.70 36.98 -37.65
CA MET A 1 3.46 37.64 -37.21
C MET A 1 2.38 36.57 -37.12
N HIS A 2 2.01 36.16 -35.91
CA HIS A 2 0.95 35.15 -35.71
C HIS A 2 -0.41 35.85 -35.61
N PRO A 3 -1.47 35.32 -36.25
CA PRO A 3 -2.79 35.92 -36.18
C PRO A 3 -3.41 35.75 -34.77
N PRO A 4 -4.29 36.67 -34.35
CA PRO A 4 -4.94 36.61 -33.05
C PRO A 4 -5.97 35.47 -33.01
N LEU A 5 -5.94 34.69 -31.93
CA LEU A 5 -6.92 33.64 -31.67
C LEU A 5 -8.27 34.27 -31.32
N THR A 6 -9.24 34.12 -32.22
CA THR A 6 -10.64 34.51 -31.99
C THR A 6 -11.30 33.47 -31.08
N PHE A 7 -11.72 33.94 -29.90
CA PHE A 7 -12.41 33.11 -28.92
C PHE A 7 -13.89 32.99 -29.31
N VAL A 8 -14.25 31.90 -30.00
CA VAL A 8 -15.64 31.60 -30.34
C VAL A 8 -16.36 31.12 -29.09
N LYS A 9 -17.27 31.95 -28.57
CA LYS A 9 -18.11 31.64 -27.42
C LYS A 9 -19.01 30.44 -27.77
N PRO A 10 -18.92 29.30 -27.05
CA PRO A 10 -19.71 28.12 -27.39
C PRO A 10 -21.21 28.37 -27.18
N PRO A 11 -22.07 27.79 -28.05
CA PRO A 11 -23.52 27.94 -27.95
C PRO A 11 -24.03 27.31 -26.66
N LEU A 12 -24.86 28.06 -25.92
CA LEU A 12 -25.54 27.58 -24.72
C LEU A 12 -26.58 26.54 -25.12
N LEU A 13 -26.35 25.28 -24.76
CA LEU A 13 -27.33 24.22 -24.95
C LEU A 13 -28.52 24.42 -24.00
N PRO A 14 -29.76 24.19 -24.45
CA PRO A 14 -30.96 24.31 -23.62
C PRO A 14 -30.96 23.25 -22.51
N LEU A 15 -31.07 23.71 -21.27
CA LEU A 15 -31.20 22.87 -20.08
C LEU A 15 -32.48 22.03 -20.19
N SER A 16 -32.32 20.70 -20.16
CA SER A 16 -33.44 19.76 -20.12
C SER A 16 -34.27 19.96 -18.85
N PRO A 17 -35.60 19.86 -18.91
CA PRO A 17 -36.46 19.99 -17.74
C PRO A 17 -36.17 18.88 -16.71
N PRO A 18 -36.31 19.17 -15.41
CA PRO A 18 -36.05 18.19 -14.36
C PRO A 18 -37.02 17.01 -14.45
N PRO A 19 -36.56 15.77 -14.21
CA PRO A 19 -37.42 14.60 -14.22
C PRO A 19 -38.49 14.70 -13.13
N LYS A 20 -39.74 14.37 -13.50
CA LYS A 20 -40.87 14.31 -12.57
C LYS A 20 -40.56 13.34 -11.42
N PRO A 21 -40.92 13.65 -10.16
CA PRO A 21 -40.69 12.76 -9.03
C PRO A 21 -41.48 11.45 -9.24
N LEU A 22 -40.75 10.34 -9.36
CA LEU A 22 -41.35 9.01 -9.41
C LEU A 22 -42.04 8.74 -8.09
N ARG A 23 -43.38 8.67 -8.15
CA ARG A 23 -44.27 8.31 -7.04
C ARG A 23 -43.91 6.89 -6.60
N THR A 24 -43.14 6.78 -5.52
CA THR A 24 -42.72 5.51 -4.92
C THR A 24 -43.94 4.68 -4.53
N LEU A 25 -44.25 3.67 -5.35
CA LEU A 25 -45.14 2.58 -4.97
C LEU A 25 -44.45 1.80 -3.86
N LEU A 26 -44.95 1.99 -2.63
CA LEU A 26 -44.50 1.34 -1.42
C LEU A 26 -44.91 -0.14 -1.49
N CYS A 27 -44.11 -0.97 -2.17
CA CYS A 27 -44.26 -2.42 -2.15
C CYS A 27 -44.06 -2.91 -0.71
N LYS A 28 -45.16 -3.32 -0.05
CA LYS A 28 -45.17 -4.07 1.20
C LYS A 28 -44.37 -5.36 0.98
N ALA A 29 -43.13 -5.41 1.48
CA ALA A 29 -42.33 -6.62 1.48
C ALA A 29 -43.04 -7.68 2.35
N PRO A 30 -43.09 -8.96 1.92
CA PRO A 30 -43.64 -10.03 2.74
C PRO A 30 -42.85 -10.11 4.04
N SER A 31 -43.50 -9.84 5.17
CA SER A 31 -42.90 -10.00 6.49
C SER A 31 -42.68 -11.49 6.72
N LYS A 32 -41.44 -11.94 6.53
CA LYS A 32 -41.02 -13.28 6.96
C LYS A 32 -41.34 -13.37 8.45
N ALA A 33 -42.30 -14.22 8.81
CA ALA A 33 -42.76 -14.37 10.19
C ALA A 33 -41.54 -14.61 11.09
N PRO A 34 -41.37 -13.83 12.18
CA PRO A 34 -40.27 -14.03 13.10
C PRO A 34 -40.37 -15.46 13.63
N SER A 35 -39.33 -16.26 13.41
CA SER A 35 -39.21 -17.57 14.01
C SER A 35 -39.42 -17.42 15.52
N LYS A 36 -40.38 -18.17 16.05
CA LYS A 36 -40.80 -18.13 17.44
C LYS A 36 -39.55 -18.29 18.32
N PRO A 37 -39.19 -17.31 19.17
CA PRO A 37 -38.01 -17.42 19.99
C PRO A 37 -38.13 -18.65 20.90
N PRO A 38 -37.05 -19.43 21.09
CA PRO A 38 -37.08 -20.62 21.94
C PRO A 38 -37.55 -20.26 23.35
N SER A 39 -38.47 -21.04 23.90
CA SER A 39 -39.28 -20.72 25.10
C SER A 39 -38.52 -20.69 26.42
N LYS A 40 -37.21 -20.96 26.44
CA LYS A 40 -36.31 -20.71 27.58
C LYS A 40 -34.96 -20.25 27.07
N PRO A 41 -34.37 -19.16 27.60
CA PRO A 41 -33.01 -18.79 27.24
C PRO A 41 -32.07 -19.93 27.68
N PRO A 42 -31.19 -20.41 26.80
CA PRO A 42 -30.23 -21.44 27.16
C PRO A 42 -29.39 -20.97 28.35
N ARG A 43 -29.00 -21.90 29.23
CA ARG A 43 -28.11 -21.61 30.36
C ARG A 43 -26.88 -20.86 29.82
N ARG A 44 -26.52 -19.73 30.45
CA ARG A 44 -25.36 -18.94 30.03
C ARG A 44 -24.14 -19.87 29.98
N PRO A 45 -23.38 -19.89 28.87
CA PRO A 45 -22.18 -20.68 28.80
C PRO A 45 -21.19 -20.24 29.89
N PRO A 46 -20.32 -21.15 30.37
CA PRO A 46 -19.31 -20.80 31.36
C PRO A 46 -18.44 -19.64 30.86
N THR A 47 -18.11 -18.72 31.77
CA THR A 47 -17.27 -17.56 31.47
C THR A 47 -15.92 -18.02 30.95
N ARG A 48 -15.60 -17.62 29.71
CA ARG A 48 -14.32 -17.92 29.09
C ARG A 48 -13.19 -17.10 29.75
N PRO A 49 -11.94 -17.60 29.77
CA PRO A 49 -10.83 -16.88 30.37
C PRO A 49 -10.55 -15.54 29.67
N ARG A 50 -9.91 -14.61 30.38
CA ARG A 50 -9.58 -13.28 29.85
C ARG A 50 -8.68 -13.44 28.62
N GLY A 51 -9.04 -12.78 27.52
CA GLY A 51 -8.31 -12.84 26.26
C GLY A 51 -8.77 -13.93 25.29
N TYR A 52 -9.64 -14.87 25.69
CA TYR A 52 -10.16 -15.93 24.81
C TYR A 52 -10.76 -15.37 23.51
N TRP A 53 -11.57 -14.31 23.61
CA TRP A 53 -12.22 -13.64 22.49
C TRP A 53 -11.31 -12.73 21.66
N CYS A 54 -10.05 -12.52 22.07
CA CYS A 54 -9.07 -11.80 21.25
C CYS A 54 -8.55 -12.66 20.10
N SER A 55 -8.67 -13.99 20.18
CA SER A 55 -8.29 -14.90 19.10
C SER A 55 -9.41 -15.03 18.08
N LEU A 56 -9.08 -14.81 16.80
CA LEU A 56 -10.01 -15.04 15.70
C LEU A 56 -10.41 -16.52 15.63
N SER A 57 -9.45 -17.44 15.75
CA SER A 57 -9.70 -18.88 15.69
C SER A 57 -10.73 -19.33 16.73
N ASN A 58 -10.59 -18.90 17.99
CA ASN A 58 -11.56 -19.22 19.04
C ASN A 58 -12.96 -18.66 18.73
N THR A 59 -13.02 -17.46 18.14
CA THR A 59 -14.28 -16.83 17.74
C THR A 59 -14.94 -17.62 16.61
N LEU A 60 -14.16 -18.09 15.63
CA LEU A 60 -14.64 -18.90 14.51
C LEU A 60 -15.12 -20.28 14.98
N SER A 61 -14.41 -20.95 15.90
CA SER A 61 -14.83 -22.24 16.44
C SER A 61 -16.14 -22.15 17.23
N GLU A 62 -16.32 -21.10 18.03
CA GLU A 62 -17.57 -20.88 18.75
C GLU A 62 -18.71 -20.48 17.82
N LEU A 63 -18.41 -19.71 16.77
CA LEU A 63 -19.39 -19.38 15.73
C LEU A 63 -19.83 -20.64 14.97
N ALA A 64 -18.90 -21.51 14.58
CA ALA A 64 -19.22 -22.77 13.90
C ALA A 64 -20.12 -23.67 14.75
N ARG A 65 -19.82 -23.78 16.06
CA ARG A 65 -20.68 -24.49 17.02
C ARG A 65 -22.07 -23.88 17.16
N TYR A 66 -22.19 -22.55 17.01
CA TYR A 66 -23.47 -21.87 17.11
C TYR A 66 -24.34 -22.06 15.85
N LEU A 67 -23.71 -22.08 14.67
CA LEU A 67 -24.42 -22.08 13.39
C LEU A 67 -25.11 -23.41 13.07
N ASP A 68 -24.61 -24.53 13.59
CA ASP A 68 -25.18 -25.88 13.42
C ASP A 68 -25.62 -26.15 11.96
N GLY A 69 -24.75 -25.82 10.99
CA GLY A 69 -25.01 -25.98 9.55
C GLY A 69 -25.64 -24.77 8.83
N SER A 70 -25.98 -23.69 9.52
CA SER A 70 -26.46 -22.46 8.88
C SER A 70 -25.39 -21.82 7.99
N THR A 71 -25.78 -21.50 6.75
CA THR A 71 -24.95 -20.77 5.77
C THR A 71 -25.04 -19.25 5.90
N THR A 72 -25.87 -18.77 6.84
CA THR A 72 -26.09 -17.34 7.08
C THR A 72 -25.52 -16.93 8.43
N LEU A 73 -24.73 -15.87 8.41
CA LEU A 73 -24.15 -15.28 9.60
C LEU A 73 -25.28 -14.60 10.42
N PRO A 74 -25.49 -15.00 11.69
CA PRO A 74 -26.56 -14.47 12.53
C PRO A 74 -26.40 -12.96 12.72
N THR A 75 -27.47 -12.24 13.04
CA THR A 75 -27.34 -10.82 13.42
C THR A 75 -26.88 -10.67 14.87
N ALA A 76 -26.32 -9.51 15.24
CA ALA A 76 -25.97 -9.22 16.64
C ALA A 76 -27.17 -9.39 17.58
N ARG A 77 -28.37 -9.00 17.13
CA ARG A 77 -29.61 -9.13 17.88
C ARG A 77 -30.03 -10.59 18.06
N GLU A 78 -29.84 -11.43 17.05
CA GLU A 78 -30.11 -12.88 17.15
C GLU A 78 -29.18 -13.54 18.18
N LEU A 79 -27.88 -13.22 18.15
CA LEU A 79 -26.94 -13.72 19.15
C LEU A 79 -27.26 -13.25 20.56
N GLU A 80 -27.61 -11.97 20.72
CA GLU A 80 -28.03 -11.41 22.01
C GLU A 80 -29.33 -12.05 22.53
N ALA A 81 -30.30 -12.30 21.64
CA ALA A 81 -31.55 -13.01 21.98
C ALA A 81 -31.30 -14.47 22.37
N ALA A 82 -30.31 -15.12 21.77
CA ALA A 82 -29.84 -16.45 22.14
C ALA A 82 -28.96 -16.47 23.41
N GLY A 83 -28.74 -15.33 24.07
CA GLY A 83 -27.91 -15.22 25.27
C GLY A 83 -26.40 -15.29 25.00
N ARG A 84 -25.97 -15.21 23.73
CA ARG A 84 -24.57 -15.24 23.27
C ARG A 84 -24.04 -13.83 22.97
N SER A 85 -24.25 -12.90 23.91
CA SER A 85 -23.76 -11.51 23.81
C SER A 85 -22.22 -11.43 23.81
N ASP A 86 -21.56 -12.42 24.40
CA ASP A 86 -20.12 -12.63 24.35
C ASP A 86 -19.61 -12.81 22.91
N LEU A 87 -20.24 -13.72 22.16
CA LEU A 87 -19.91 -13.99 20.76
C LEU A 87 -20.25 -12.77 19.89
N ALA A 88 -21.37 -12.11 20.12
CA ALA A 88 -21.72 -10.86 19.43
C ALA A 88 -20.65 -9.77 19.63
N GLY A 89 -20.14 -9.63 20.85
CA GLY A 89 -19.05 -8.72 21.19
C GLY A 89 -17.72 -9.11 20.51
N ALA A 90 -17.40 -10.40 20.47
CA ALA A 90 -16.21 -10.92 19.78
C ALA A 90 -16.28 -10.66 18.26
N LEU A 91 -17.42 -10.93 17.62
CA LEU A 91 -17.65 -10.66 16.20
C LEU A 91 -17.58 -9.16 15.89
N ARG A 92 -18.10 -8.30 16.77
CA ARG A 92 -17.97 -6.84 16.63
C ARG A 92 -16.52 -6.38 16.68
N ARG A 93 -15.70 -7.02 17.53
CA ARG A 93 -14.27 -6.74 17.66
C ARG A 93 -13.47 -7.15 16.42
N HIS A 94 -13.73 -8.34 15.88
CA HIS A 94 -13.04 -8.84 14.67
C HIS A 94 -13.59 -8.24 13.38
N GLY A 95 -14.85 -7.80 13.39
CA GLY A 95 -15.58 -7.25 12.26
C GLY A 95 -16.42 -8.32 11.55
N TRP A 96 -17.74 -8.12 11.55
CA TRP A 96 -18.72 -9.05 10.96
C TRP A 96 -18.43 -9.41 9.50
N ALA A 97 -18.12 -8.41 8.66
CA ALA A 97 -17.81 -8.64 7.25
C ALA A 97 -16.53 -9.46 7.05
N TYR A 98 -15.50 -9.23 7.88
CA TYR A 98 -14.26 -9.97 7.80
C TYR A 98 -14.44 -11.44 8.20
N VAL A 99 -15.25 -11.69 9.24
CA VAL A 99 -15.59 -13.05 9.64
C VAL A 99 -16.39 -13.75 8.55
N ALA A 100 -17.41 -13.09 7.99
CA ALA A 100 -18.23 -13.63 6.90
C ALA A 100 -17.40 -14.07 5.69
N ASP A 101 -16.49 -13.20 5.24
CA ASP A 101 -15.55 -13.46 4.15
C ASP A 101 -14.65 -14.67 4.45
N LYS A 102 -14.09 -14.73 5.67
CA LYS A 102 -13.24 -15.85 6.09
C LYS A 102 -13.96 -17.17 6.23
N THR A 103 -15.26 -17.17 6.55
CA THR A 103 -16.06 -18.40 6.71
C THR A 103 -16.88 -18.75 5.47
N GLY A 104 -16.95 -17.87 4.47
CA GLY A 104 -17.84 -18.01 3.32
C GLY A 104 -19.34 -17.90 3.67
N LEU A 105 -19.69 -17.27 4.80
CA LEU A 105 -21.08 -17.14 5.26
C LEU A 105 -21.73 -15.88 4.69
N GLN A 106 -23.02 -15.95 4.39
CA GLN A 106 -23.78 -14.79 3.92
C GLN A 106 -24.24 -13.91 5.09
N LEU A 107 -24.00 -12.60 5.06
CA LEU A 107 -24.50 -11.69 6.11
C LEU A 107 -26.02 -11.53 6.02
N ALA A 108 -26.75 -11.93 7.07
CA ALA A 108 -28.21 -11.83 7.12
C ALA A 108 -28.77 -10.41 6.94
N SER A 109 -27.99 -9.36 7.25
CA SER A 109 -28.49 -7.97 7.28
C SER A 109 -28.19 -7.11 6.04
N ILE A 110 -27.66 -7.66 4.94
CA ILE A 110 -27.43 -6.86 3.72
C ILE A 110 -28.74 -6.65 2.92
N ALA A 111 -29.90 -7.10 3.41
CA ALA A 111 -31.17 -6.88 2.71
C ALA A 111 -31.51 -5.39 2.47
N ARG A 112 -31.01 -4.45 3.29
CA ARG A 112 -31.08 -3.00 3.01
C ARG A 112 -29.87 -2.26 3.57
N PRO A 113 -28.81 -2.03 2.79
CA PRO A 113 -27.75 -1.14 3.19
C PRO A 113 -28.31 0.28 3.26
N ARG A 114 -28.73 0.73 4.45
CA ARG A 114 -29.24 2.11 4.64
C ARG A 114 -28.20 3.20 4.33
N SER A 115 -26.97 2.86 3.97
CA SER A 115 -25.95 3.82 3.50
C SER A 115 -24.77 3.22 2.70
N ILE A 116 -24.82 1.95 2.25
CA ILE A 116 -23.60 1.24 1.80
C ILE A 116 -23.59 0.86 0.29
N HIS A 117 -24.68 0.87 -0.46
CA HIS A 117 -24.64 0.43 -1.88
C HIS A 117 -24.95 1.53 -2.91
N LEU A 118 -23.94 2.33 -3.21
CA LEU A 118 -23.73 2.89 -4.56
C LEU A 118 -22.22 2.78 -4.92
N ALA A 119 -21.64 1.61 -4.64
CA ALA A 119 -20.24 1.28 -4.89
C ALA A 119 -20.09 0.17 -5.94
N ALA A 120 -20.98 0.13 -6.94
CA ALA A 120 -20.87 -0.83 -8.03
C ALA A 120 -20.07 -0.30 -9.25
N CYS A 121 -19.68 0.99 -9.30
CA CYS A 121 -19.14 1.57 -10.53
C CYS A 121 -17.85 2.39 -10.38
N THR A 122 -17.03 2.19 -9.34
CA THR A 122 -15.68 2.81 -9.29
C THR A 122 -14.60 1.79 -8.95
N PRO A 123 -13.55 1.63 -9.77
CA PRO A 123 -12.45 0.68 -9.54
C PRO A 123 -11.48 1.10 -8.42
N SER A 124 -11.83 2.12 -7.64
CA SER A 124 -11.12 2.49 -6.42
C SER A 124 -12.16 2.72 -5.34
N PRO A 125 -12.24 1.85 -4.31
CA PRO A 125 -13.21 2.05 -3.25
C PRO A 125 -12.95 3.42 -2.62
N PRO A 126 -13.97 4.30 -2.54
CA PRO A 126 -13.84 5.52 -1.76
C PRO A 126 -13.40 5.12 -0.34
N LEU A 127 -12.74 6.02 0.39
CA LEU A 127 -12.14 5.89 1.73
C LEU A 127 -13.13 5.41 2.83
N ARG A 128 -13.88 4.35 2.57
CA ARG A 128 -14.85 3.71 3.42
C ARG A 128 -14.07 3.09 4.56
N MET A 129 -14.58 3.34 5.76
CA MET A 129 -14.04 2.80 7.01
C MET A 129 -13.61 1.35 6.81
N ARG A 130 -12.30 1.14 6.78
CA ARG A 130 -11.76 -0.22 6.80
C ARG A 130 -12.16 -0.87 8.14
N PRO A 131 -12.36 -2.20 8.18
CA PRO A 131 -12.73 -2.89 9.42
C PRO A 131 -11.82 -2.49 10.59
N TYR A 132 -12.35 -2.47 11.82
CA TYR A 132 -11.66 -1.98 13.02
C TYR A 132 -10.27 -2.62 13.25
N MET A 133 -10.05 -3.85 12.77
CA MET A 133 -8.78 -4.58 12.90
C MET A 133 -7.87 -4.52 11.65
N TYR A 134 -8.33 -3.91 10.55
CA TYR A 134 -7.60 -3.92 9.29
C TYR A 134 -6.18 -3.36 9.44
N TRP A 135 -6.03 -2.22 10.11
CA TRP A 135 -4.73 -1.56 10.33
C TRP A 135 -3.89 -2.19 11.45
N ARG A 136 -4.48 -3.04 12.30
CA ARG A 136 -3.74 -3.80 13.30
C ARG A 136 -3.05 -5.02 12.70
N ASN A 137 -3.53 -5.52 11.56
CA ASN A 137 -2.80 -6.54 10.82
C ASN A 137 -1.61 -5.90 10.08
N PHE A 138 -0.40 -6.41 10.32
CA PHE A 138 0.82 -5.92 9.70
C PHE A 138 0.86 -6.20 8.20
N ASP A 139 0.34 -7.35 7.74
CA ASP A 139 0.35 -7.74 6.33
C ASP A 139 -0.46 -6.76 5.48
N ASN A 140 -1.59 -6.29 6.03
CA ASN A 140 -2.40 -5.25 5.40
C ASN A 140 -1.68 -3.91 5.33
N LEU A 141 -0.96 -3.54 6.39
CA LEU A 141 -0.13 -2.33 6.37
C LEU A 141 0.96 -2.45 5.30
N GLN A 142 1.68 -3.57 5.28
CA GLN A 142 2.74 -3.86 4.32
C GLN A 142 2.22 -3.76 2.88
N ALA A 143 1.14 -4.48 2.54
CA ALA A 143 0.56 -4.48 1.20
C ALA A 143 0.13 -3.07 0.72
N GLN A 144 -0.29 -2.21 1.63
CA GLN A 144 -0.69 -0.83 1.30
C GLN A 144 0.49 0.15 1.25
N LEU A 145 1.59 -0.17 1.93
CA LEU A 145 2.78 0.67 1.99
C LEU A 145 3.76 0.36 0.86
N GLU A 146 3.78 -0.88 0.36
CA GLU A 146 4.57 -1.38 -0.79
C GLU A 146 4.65 -0.39 -1.98
N PRO A 147 3.53 0.15 -2.53
CA PRO A 147 3.61 1.04 -3.69
C PRO A 147 4.26 2.40 -3.41
N TYR A 148 4.49 2.74 -2.14
CA TYR A 148 5.11 3.99 -1.73
C TYR A 148 6.59 3.83 -1.34
N ILE A 149 7.12 2.60 -1.33
CA ILE A 149 8.52 2.34 -1.04
C ILE A 149 9.35 2.69 -2.27
N GLN A 150 10.21 3.69 -2.13
CA GLN A 150 11.13 4.13 -3.18
C GLN A 150 12.56 3.93 -2.72
N ASN A 151 13.43 3.41 -3.60
CA ASN A 151 14.86 3.20 -3.33
C ASN A 151 15.17 2.33 -2.09
N GLY A 152 14.24 1.43 -1.73
CA GLY A 152 14.35 0.56 -0.55
C GLY A 152 14.24 1.30 0.78
N GLY A 153 13.63 2.50 0.80
CA GLY A 153 13.34 3.26 2.01
C GLY A 153 11.84 3.47 2.23
N LEU A 154 11.41 3.50 3.50
CA LEU A 154 10.04 3.83 3.84
C LEU A 154 9.69 5.28 3.43
N PRO A 155 8.46 5.54 2.97
CA PRO A 155 8.00 6.89 2.72
C PRO A 155 7.93 7.71 4.02
N THR A 156 8.29 8.99 3.92
CA THR A 156 8.13 9.97 5.00
C THR A 156 6.64 10.27 5.25
N ALA A 157 6.30 10.71 6.46
CA ALA A 157 4.95 11.16 6.78
C ALA A 157 4.43 12.24 5.80
N LYS A 158 5.32 13.15 5.36
CA LYS A 158 4.97 14.20 4.40
C LYS A 158 4.61 13.64 3.03
N GLN A 159 5.34 12.64 2.53
CA GLN A 159 5.03 11.97 1.26
C GLN A 159 3.68 11.24 1.33
N LEU A 160 3.40 10.54 2.43
CA LEU A 160 2.11 9.88 2.64
C LEU A 160 0.96 10.89 2.74
N LEU A 161 1.17 12.02 3.40
CA LEU A 161 0.17 13.09 3.51
C LEU A 161 -0.11 13.74 2.14
N GLN A 162 0.93 14.01 1.35
CA GLN A 162 0.80 14.52 -0.02
C GLN A 162 0.05 13.54 -0.93
N ALA A 163 0.18 12.23 -0.69
CA ALA A 163 -0.58 11.19 -1.37
C ALA A 163 -2.03 11.01 -0.82
N GLY A 164 -2.45 11.81 0.15
CA GLY A 164 -3.77 11.69 0.80
C GLY A 164 -3.92 10.47 1.71
N ARG A 165 -2.82 9.80 2.06
CA ARG A 165 -2.77 8.53 2.83
C ARG A 165 -2.53 8.75 4.31
N SER A 166 -3.36 9.58 4.94
CA SER A 166 -3.27 9.87 6.39
C SER A 166 -3.49 8.64 7.27
N GLU A 167 -4.27 7.68 6.79
CA GLU A 167 -4.55 6.40 7.43
C GLU A 167 -3.30 5.53 7.61
N LEU A 168 -2.37 5.57 6.64
CA LEU A 168 -1.10 4.83 6.72
C LEU A 168 -0.20 5.40 7.81
N ILE A 169 -0.20 6.72 7.99
CA ILE A 169 0.55 7.40 9.05
C ILE A 169 0.06 6.91 10.43
N ARG A 170 -1.26 6.84 10.61
CA ARG A 170 -1.87 6.32 11.84
C ARG A 170 -1.57 4.84 12.02
N ALA A 171 -1.65 4.03 10.96
CA ALA A 171 -1.35 2.61 11.01
C ALA A 171 0.11 2.34 11.38
N ILE A 172 1.07 3.06 10.80
CA ILE A 172 2.50 2.99 11.18
C ILE A 172 2.67 3.31 12.67
N SER A 173 1.95 4.30 13.19
CA SER A 173 1.99 4.65 14.62
C SER A 173 1.45 3.53 15.51
N ILE A 174 0.39 2.83 15.10
CA ILE A 174 -0.16 1.65 15.81
C ILE A 174 0.89 0.53 15.90
N HIS A 175 1.73 0.36 14.88
CA HIS A 175 2.79 -0.66 14.84
C HIS A 175 4.12 -0.21 15.48
N GLY A 176 4.12 0.84 16.30
CA GLY A 176 5.29 1.31 17.03
C GLY A 176 6.14 2.36 16.29
N GLY A 177 5.62 2.92 15.19
CA GLY A 177 6.27 3.98 14.41
C GLY A 177 7.13 3.48 13.26
N TRP A 178 7.83 4.40 12.58
CA TRP A 178 8.58 4.10 11.36
C TRP A 178 9.74 3.12 11.56
N LYS A 179 10.48 3.20 12.68
CA LYS A 179 11.67 2.35 12.89
C LYS A 179 11.29 0.87 13.05
N PRO A 180 10.32 0.47 13.91
CA PRO A 180 9.90 -0.93 13.99
C PRO A 180 9.30 -1.46 12.68
N VAL A 181 8.50 -0.64 11.98
CA VAL A 181 7.91 -1.02 10.69
C VAL A 181 8.99 -1.26 9.64
N ALA A 182 9.98 -0.36 9.53
CA ALA A 182 11.11 -0.54 8.61
C ALA A 182 11.91 -1.81 8.91
N LYS A 183 12.20 -2.07 10.18
CA LYS A 183 12.90 -3.28 10.61
C LYS A 183 12.13 -4.55 10.22
N ARG A 184 10.80 -4.57 10.42
CA ARG A 184 9.95 -5.71 10.06
C ARG A 184 9.84 -5.94 8.55
N MET A 185 9.82 -4.87 7.75
CA MET A 185 9.79 -4.95 6.28
C MET A 185 11.19 -5.14 5.67
N ASN A 186 12.25 -5.18 6.48
CA ASN A 186 13.64 -5.20 6.02
C ASN A 186 13.99 -4.07 5.04
N VAL A 187 13.41 -2.88 5.27
CA VAL A 187 13.67 -1.67 4.48
C VAL A 187 14.37 -0.62 5.34
N ARG A 188 15.05 0.33 4.69
CA ARG A 188 15.69 1.43 5.41
C ARG A 188 14.61 2.32 6.05
N PRO A 189 14.72 2.68 7.34
CA PRO A 189 13.81 3.63 7.95
C PRO A 189 13.88 4.94 7.17
N SER A 190 12.76 5.66 7.14
CA SER A 190 12.72 7.04 6.62
C SER A 190 13.47 7.96 7.59
N SER A 191 14.79 7.77 7.70
CA SER A 191 15.65 8.66 8.45
C SER A 191 15.86 9.91 7.61
N LYS A 192 16.05 11.04 8.28
CA LYS A 192 16.65 12.19 7.63
C LYS A 192 17.94 11.71 6.94
N PRO A 193 18.27 12.21 5.74
CA PRO A 193 19.53 11.86 5.09
C PRO A 193 20.67 12.08 6.09
N ASP A 194 21.60 11.14 6.17
CA ASP A 194 22.78 11.34 7.00
C ASP A 194 23.67 12.39 6.34
N TRP A 195 23.53 13.63 6.79
CA TRP A 195 24.30 14.74 6.24
C TRP A 195 25.77 14.73 6.67
N SER A 196 26.20 13.76 7.47
CA SER A 196 27.62 13.51 7.76
C SER A 196 28.35 12.96 6.53
N ASP A 197 27.67 12.18 5.70
CA ASP A 197 28.24 11.60 4.49
C ASP A 197 28.24 12.62 3.34
N LEU A 198 29.45 12.96 2.88
CA LEU A 198 29.67 13.87 1.76
C LEU A 198 28.98 13.37 0.47
N SER A 199 28.94 12.05 0.25
CA SER A 199 28.32 11.45 -0.95
C SER A 199 26.81 11.73 -1.00
N VAL A 200 26.16 11.65 0.16
CA VAL A 200 24.74 11.96 0.32
C VAL A 200 24.50 13.45 0.07
N VAL A 201 25.36 14.33 0.60
CA VAL A 201 25.29 15.78 0.37
C VAL A 201 25.45 16.09 -1.12
N LEU A 202 26.49 15.57 -1.77
CA LEU A 202 26.75 15.78 -3.20
C LEU A 202 25.59 15.30 -4.07
N ARG A 203 25.01 14.12 -3.76
CA ARG A 203 23.83 13.61 -4.46
C ARG A 203 22.65 14.58 -4.39
N HIS A 204 22.37 15.15 -3.20
CA HIS A 204 21.26 16.09 -3.04
C HIS A 204 21.54 17.44 -3.71
N VAL A 205 22.79 17.91 -3.71
CA VAL A 205 23.18 19.14 -4.43
C VAL A 205 23.02 18.97 -5.93
N ARG A 206 23.47 17.84 -6.51
CA ARG A 206 23.27 17.51 -7.92
C ARG A 206 21.80 17.44 -8.30
N LEU A 207 20.99 16.74 -7.48
CA LEU A 207 19.55 16.68 -7.70
C LEU A 207 18.93 18.07 -7.72
N ALA A 208 19.30 18.95 -6.77
CA ALA A 208 18.82 20.33 -6.73
C ALA A 208 19.27 21.16 -7.95
N ALA A 209 20.49 20.95 -8.45
CA ALA A 209 21.01 21.59 -9.66
C ALA A 209 20.19 21.19 -10.90
N GLN A 210 20.02 19.88 -11.11
CA GLN A 210 19.26 19.31 -12.24
C GLN A 210 17.83 19.83 -12.26
N THR A 211 17.19 19.89 -11.10
CA THR A 211 15.81 20.38 -10.98
C THR A 211 15.64 21.88 -11.17
N ALA A 212 16.73 22.64 -11.02
CA ALA A 212 16.77 24.06 -11.35
C ALA A 212 17.16 24.32 -12.81
N GLY A 213 17.40 23.26 -13.61
CA GLY A 213 17.86 23.38 -14.99
C GLY A 213 19.33 23.80 -15.12
N LEU A 214 20.13 23.62 -14.07
CA LEU A 214 21.56 23.90 -14.08
C LEU A 214 22.32 22.67 -14.57
N SER A 215 23.39 22.89 -15.35
CA SER A 215 24.34 21.83 -15.71
C SER A 215 25.01 21.23 -14.46
N ASP A 216 25.40 19.96 -14.51
CA ASP A 216 26.05 19.25 -13.40
C ASP A 216 27.36 19.95 -12.92
N ALA A 217 27.97 20.78 -13.77
CA ALA A 217 29.15 21.59 -13.46
C ALA A 217 28.83 22.87 -12.66
N HIS A 218 27.57 23.33 -12.65
CA HIS A 218 27.18 24.58 -12.01
C HIS A 218 26.55 24.33 -10.64
N LEU A 219 27.21 24.85 -9.58
CA LEU A 219 26.71 24.72 -8.22
C LEU A 219 25.44 25.59 -8.03
N PRO A 220 24.32 25.02 -7.55
CA PRO A 220 23.13 25.80 -7.26
C PRO A 220 23.38 26.78 -6.11
N GLY A 221 22.97 28.04 -6.29
CA GLY A 221 23.09 29.06 -5.25
C GLY A 221 22.25 28.75 -4.00
N VAL A 222 22.57 29.40 -2.88
CA VAL A 222 21.83 29.25 -1.60
C VAL A 222 20.30 29.41 -1.75
N PRO A 223 19.76 30.36 -2.55
CA PRO A 223 18.32 30.50 -2.73
C PRO A 223 17.68 29.25 -3.36
N VAL A 224 18.35 28.63 -4.33
CA VAL A 224 17.88 27.41 -5.02
C VAL A 224 17.87 26.23 -4.05
N LEU A 225 18.98 26.02 -3.32
CA LEU A 225 19.08 24.98 -2.29
C LEU A 225 18.06 25.15 -1.17
N ARG A 226 17.71 26.39 -0.81
CA ARG A 226 16.68 26.67 0.20
C ARG A 226 15.28 26.27 -0.28
N ARG A 227 14.97 26.50 -1.57
CA ARG A 227 13.69 26.09 -2.19
C ARG A 227 13.57 24.57 -2.31
N TYR A 228 14.68 23.88 -2.59
CA TYR A 228 14.70 22.43 -2.80
C TYR A 228 14.62 21.58 -1.52
N GLY A 229 14.63 22.23 -0.35
CA GLY A 229 14.28 21.57 0.88
C GLY A 229 15.41 20.71 1.43
N THR A 230 16.25 21.32 2.24
CA THR A 230 16.30 21.02 3.68
C THR A 230 17.22 22.05 4.32
N ARG A 231 16.72 22.76 5.34
CA ARG A 231 17.60 23.56 6.23
C ARG A 231 18.76 22.70 6.77
N GLY A 232 18.55 21.38 6.88
CA GLY A 232 19.56 20.38 7.18
C GLY A 232 20.72 20.33 6.18
N LEU A 233 20.45 20.28 4.86
CA LEU A 233 21.50 20.25 3.82
C LEU A 233 22.38 21.50 3.90
N LEU A 234 21.78 22.70 3.93
CA LEU A 234 22.55 23.96 4.04
C LEU A 234 23.34 24.04 5.33
N SER A 235 22.75 23.62 6.46
CA SER A 235 23.46 23.58 7.75
C SER A 235 24.64 22.62 7.70
N ALA A 236 24.47 21.43 7.13
CA ALA A 236 25.52 20.43 7.02
C ALA A 236 26.64 20.87 6.08
N ILE A 237 26.32 21.47 4.93
CA ILE A 237 27.32 22.05 4.02
C ILE A 237 28.16 23.08 4.78
N ARG A 238 27.51 23.99 5.52
CA ARG A 238 28.21 25.06 6.27
C ARG A 238 29.04 24.53 7.44
N THR A 239 28.50 23.60 8.22
CA THR A 239 29.09 23.19 9.51
C THR A 239 30.03 21.99 9.40
N ARG A 240 29.81 21.08 8.46
CA ARG A 240 30.54 19.80 8.38
C ARG A 240 31.43 19.68 7.14
N HIS A 241 31.03 20.31 6.03
CA HIS A 241 31.70 20.13 4.73
C HIS A 241 32.46 21.38 4.25
N GLY A 242 32.72 22.35 5.13
CA GLY A 242 33.55 23.52 4.81
C GLY A 242 32.89 24.57 3.91
N GLY A 243 31.56 24.56 3.80
CA GLY A 243 30.80 25.53 3.01
C GLY A 243 30.66 25.17 1.53
N LEU A 244 29.94 26.04 0.78
CA LEU A 244 29.63 25.81 -0.63
C LEU A 244 30.87 25.84 -1.54
N SER A 245 31.86 26.66 -1.22
CA SER A 245 33.11 26.74 -2.01
C SER A 245 33.87 25.42 -2.00
N ASN A 246 33.90 24.72 -0.87
CA ASN A 246 34.54 23.41 -0.79
C ASN A 246 33.76 22.35 -1.57
N ILE A 247 32.42 22.36 -1.48
CA ILE A 247 31.57 21.48 -2.30
C ILE A 247 31.77 21.74 -3.80
N ALA A 248 31.86 23.01 -4.22
CA ALA A 248 32.14 23.37 -5.62
C ALA A 248 33.47 22.78 -6.09
N ARG A 249 34.54 22.98 -5.29
CA ARG A 249 35.86 22.41 -5.58
C ARG A 249 35.81 20.89 -5.70
N ILE A 250 35.10 20.20 -4.81
CA ILE A 250 34.95 18.74 -4.83
C ILE A 250 34.16 18.30 -6.07
N MET A 251 33.07 18.98 -6.42
CA MET A 251 32.30 18.67 -7.63
C MET A 251 33.14 18.85 -8.89
N SER A 252 33.89 19.95 -9.01
CA SER A 252 34.81 20.21 -10.13
C SER A 252 36.00 19.24 -10.18
N SER A 253 36.47 18.75 -9.03
CA SER A 253 37.57 17.76 -8.98
C SER A 253 37.08 16.32 -9.23
N SER A 254 35.78 16.07 -9.04
CA SER A 254 35.16 14.75 -9.26
C SER A 254 34.73 14.50 -10.69
N GLU A 255 34.83 15.51 -11.58
CA GLU A 255 34.87 15.27 -13.01
C GLU A 255 36.17 14.54 -13.30
N THR A 256 36.09 13.21 -13.30
CA THR A 256 37.10 12.36 -13.93
C THR A 256 37.44 13.00 -15.26
N PRO A 257 38.72 13.33 -15.53
CA PRO A 257 39.11 13.85 -16.84
C PRO A 257 38.51 12.91 -17.85
N SER A 258 37.67 13.44 -18.75
CA SER A 258 37.07 12.64 -19.81
C SER A 258 38.20 11.80 -20.40
N PRO A 259 38.05 10.46 -20.53
CA PRO A 259 39.11 9.64 -21.11
C PRO A 259 39.53 10.37 -22.38
N PRO A 260 40.84 10.69 -22.53
CA PRO A 260 41.31 11.53 -23.62
C PRO A 260 40.66 10.95 -24.86
N THR A 261 39.80 11.75 -25.51
CA THR A 261 39.08 11.28 -26.69
C THR A 261 40.16 10.71 -27.57
N LEU A 262 40.15 9.38 -27.72
CA LEU A 262 41.07 8.65 -28.55
C LEU A 262 40.90 9.32 -29.90
N ARG A 263 41.83 10.24 -30.23
CA ARG A 263 41.90 10.88 -31.53
C ARG A 263 41.97 9.71 -32.46
N LYS A 264 40.85 9.41 -33.12
CA LYS A 264 40.80 8.39 -34.15
C LYS A 264 41.98 8.71 -35.06
N PRO A 265 42.98 7.81 -35.21
CA PRO A 265 43.99 8.03 -36.22
C PRO A 265 43.22 8.26 -37.52
N ARG A 266 43.61 9.30 -38.23
CA ARG A 266 43.06 9.63 -39.55
C ARG A 266 43.41 8.47 -40.45
N VAL A 267 42.53 7.46 -40.54
CA VAL A 267 42.69 6.33 -41.44
C VAL A 267 42.41 6.86 -42.84
N THR A 268 43.47 7.37 -43.48
CA THR A 268 43.54 7.43 -44.93
C THR A 268 43.60 5.99 -45.43
N GLY A 269 42.50 5.56 -46.06
CA GLY A 269 42.37 4.48 -47.03
C GLY A 269 43.23 3.22 -46.85
N LEU A 270 42.57 2.07 -46.69
CA LEU A 270 42.75 0.96 -47.62
C LEU A 270 41.64 -0.07 -47.44
N SER A 271 40.99 -0.33 -48.56
CA SER A 271 40.06 -1.42 -48.83
C SER A 271 40.80 -2.76 -48.76
N THR A 272 40.24 -3.75 -48.05
CA THR A 272 40.33 -5.22 -48.27
C THR A 272 39.49 -5.87 -47.16
N ARG A 273 38.33 -6.47 -47.44
CA ARG A 273 38.04 -7.77 -48.07
C ARG A 273 38.32 -8.97 -47.13
N LEU A 274 37.22 -9.63 -46.77
CA LEU A 274 37.03 -11.03 -46.30
C LEU A 274 37.68 -11.46 -44.96
N GLU A 275 36.87 -11.95 -44.01
CA GLU A 275 36.69 -13.40 -43.77
C GLU A 275 35.77 -13.64 -42.56
N THR A 276 34.75 -14.47 -42.78
CA THR A 276 33.89 -15.10 -41.79
C THR A 276 34.61 -16.30 -41.15
N LYS A 277 34.84 -16.27 -39.83
CA LYS A 277 35.11 -17.45 -38.98
C LYS A 277 34.45 -17.17 -37.63
N SER A 278 33.26 -17.68 -37.32
CA SER A 278 32.98 -19.06 -36.89
C SER A 278 34.03 -19.59 -35.92
N CYS A 279 33.76 -19.46 -34.64
CA CYS A 279 34.31 -20.31 -33.59
C CYS A 279 33.23 -20.52 -32.53
N ALA A 280 32.55 -21.66 -32.65
CA ALA A 280 31.99 -22.35 -31.51
C ALA A 280 33.14 -22.84 -30.63
N VAL A 281 33.10 -22.52 -29.33
CA VAL A 281 33.74 -23.34 -28.30
C VAL A 281 32.74 -23.52 -27.17
N GLN A 282 32.16 -24.72 -27.15
CA GLN A 282 31.57 -25.34 -25.98
C GLN A 282 32.68 -25.55 -24.92
N THR A 283 32.40 -25.32 -23.65
CA THR A 283 32.27 -26.39 -22.61
C THR A 283 32.40 -25.83 -21.19
N ASN A 284 31.60 -26.44 -20.31
CA ASN A 284 31.88 -26.74 -18.91
C ASN A 284 32.25 -25.60 -17.95
N CYS A 285 31.28 -25.25 -17.11
CA CYS A 285 31.44 -25.35 -15.65
C CYS A 285 30.08 -25.69 -15.01
N LEU A 286 29.78 -26.99 -14.93
CA LEU A 286 28.90 -27.54 -13.91
C LEU A 286 29.64 -27.42 -12.57
N ASN A 287 29.08 -26.71 -11.59
CA ASN A 287 29.20 -27.12 -10.18
C ASN A 287 28.13 -26.48 -9.28
N ILE A 288 27.16 -27.32 -8.92
CA ILE A 288 26.64 -27.57 -7.56
C ILE A 288 26.10 -26.35 -6.81
N ILE A 289 24.79 -26.07 -7.00
CA ILE A 289 23.91 -25.64 -5.91
C ILE A 289 22.64 -26.51 -5.98
N ARG A 290 22.52 -27.44 -5.03
CA ARG A 290 21.33 -28.28 -4.87
C ARG A 290 20.13 -27.41 -4.47
N PRO A 291 18.99 -27.46 -5.17
CA PRO A 291 17.76 -26.88 -4.65
C PRO A 291 17.26 -27.74 -3.47
N ARG A 292 16.96 -27.10 -2.33
CA ARG A 292 16.20 -27.74 -1.25
C ARG A 292 14.83 -28.11 -1.82
N THR A 293 14.57 -29.41 -1.87
CA THR A 293 13.23 -29.95 -2.10
C THR A 293 12.32 -29.50 -0.97
N CYS A 294 11.49 -28.49 -1.23
CA CYS A 294 10.31 -28.25 -0.42
C CYS A 294 9.37 -29.43 -0.66
N GLN A 295 9.17 -30.27 0.36
CA GLN A 295 8.08 -31.23 0.32
C GLN A 295 6.76 -30.46 0.18
N PRO A 296 5.85 -30.90 -0.71
CA PRO A 296 4.50 -30.37 -0.73
C PRO A 296 3.81 -30.67 0.61
N PRO A 297 2.99 -29.76 1.14
CA PRO A 297 2.15 -30.08 2.31
C PRO A 297 1.24 -31.27 1.97
N PRO A 298 0.90 -32.11 2.96
CA PRO A 298 -0.03 -33.22 2.74
C PRO A 298 -1.34 -32.67 2.16
N SER A 299 -1.77 -33.29 1.07
CA SER A 299 -3.05 -33.05 0.44
C SER A 299 -4.16 -33.17 1.49
N PHE A 300 -4.91 -32.08 1.68
CA PHE A 300 -6.15 -32.05 2.44
C PHE A 300 -7.21 -32.86 1.68
N GLY A 301 -7.17 -34.18 1.85
CA GLY A 301 -8.17 -35.10 1.34
C GLY A 301 -8.41 -36.15 2.40
N GLU A 302 -9.45 -35.94 3.21
CA GLU A 302 -10.24 -36.94 3.99
C GLU A 302 -10.91 -36.25 5.18
N TRP A 303 -11.97 -35.48 4.90
CA TRP A 303 -13.03 -35.13 5.87
C TRP A 303 -14.40 -35.27 5.17
N ALA A 304 -14.60 -36.38 4.47
CA ALA A 304 -15.89 -36.78 3.94
C ALA A 304 -16.26 -38.13 4.56
N GLY A 305 -17.07 -38.09 5.62
CA GLY A 305 -17.58 -39.29 6.26
C GLY A 305 -17.99 -39.06 7.69
N LEU A 306 -19.06 -38.28 7.89
CA LEU A 306 -20.02 -38.33 9.01
C LEU A 306 -20.98 -37.15 8.92
N ILE A 307 -21.89 -37.19 7.94
CA ILE A 307 -23.28 -36.71 8.02
C ILE A 307 -24.10 -37.63 7.12
#